data_AF-A0AAD7DAM6-F1
#
_entry.id   AF-A0AAD7DAM6-F1
#
_cell.length_a   1.000
_cell.length_b   1.000
_cell.length_c   1.000
_cell.angle_alpha   90.00
_cell.angle_beta   90.00
_cell.angle_gamma   90.00
#
_symmetry.space_group_name_H-M   'P 1'
#
loop_
_entity.id
_entity.type
_entity.pdbx_description
1 polymer ?
#
loop_
_entity_poly.entity_id
_entity_poly.type
_entity_poly.pdbx_seq_one_letter_code
_entity_poly.pdbx_strand_id
1 'polypeptide(L)'
;MHSARIHGSEATMTVAIYEGGNAEENWREAISKHSNFRHPNIIQLFGISRTPKIHAAIFHDELIPARQMAEKYDITPICAVYFRHFL
;
A
#
# COMPACT_ATOMS: atom_id res chain seq x y z
N MET A 1 4.79 -4.83 6.34
CA MET A 1 3.81 -3.73 6.26
C MET A 1 3.51 -3.28 7.66
N HIS A 2 3.52 -1.97 7.90
CA HIS A 2 3.22 -1.41 9.22
C HIS A 2 1.93 -0.60 9.14
N SER A 3 1.22 -0.47 10.26
CA SER A 3 0.04 0.40 10.33
C SER A 3 0.41 1.70 11.04
N ALA A 4 -0.12 2.82 10.58
CA ALA A 4 -0.02 4.12 11.25
C ALA A 4 -1.41 4.67 11.55
N ARG A 5 -1.51 5.41 12.65
CA ARG A 5 -2.70 6.19 12.99
C ARG A 5 -2.39 7.67 12.84
N ILE A 6 -3.28 8.39 12.19
CA ILE A 6 -3.20 9.86 12.17
C ILE A 6 -3.64 10.38 13.53
N HIS A 7 -2.83 11.25 14.14
CA HIS A 7 -3.22 11.92 15.37
C HIS A 7 -4.47 12.78 15.14
N GLY A 8 -5.51 12.57 15.95
CA GLY A 8 -6.81 13.25 15.79
C GLY A 8 -7.77 12.59 14.80
N SER A 9 -7.43 11.41 14.25
CA SER A 9 -8.32 10.59 13.44
C SER A 9 -8.40 9.16 13.98
N GLU A 10 -9.55 8.52 13.81
CA GLU A 10 -9.69 7.08 14.07
C GLU A 10 -9.22 6.22 12.89
N ALA A 11 -8.86 6.83 11.76
CA ALA A 11 -8.41 6.10 10.59
C ALA A 11 -7.07 5.40 10.81
N THR A 12 -7.05 4.10 10.53
CA THR A 12 -5.83 3.30 10.39
C THR A 12 -5.36 3.36 8.94
N MET A 13 -4.07 3.62 8.76
CA MET A 13 -3.41 3.75 7.46
C MET A 13 -2.32 2.71 7.31
N THR A 14 -2.01 2.38 6.06
CA THR A 14 -0.92 1.48 5.73
C THR A 14 0.37 2.24 5.49
N VAL A 15 1.47 1.76 6.06
CA VAL A 15 2.82 2.27 5.84
C VAL A 15 3.69 1.20 5.17
N ALA A 16 4.20 1.55 3.99
CA ALA A 16 5.27 0.84 3.33
C ALA A 16 6.60 1.52 3.65
N ILE A 17 7.51 0.80 4.31
CA ILE A 17 8.88 1.24 4.58
C ILE A 17 9.79 0.56 3.56
N TYR A 18 10.66 1.35 2.94
CA TYR A 18 11.61 0.89 1.94
C TYR A 18 13.01 0.88 2.58
N GLU A 19 13.66 -0.28 2.52
CA GLU A 19 14.96 -0.53 3.15
C GLU A 19 15.93 -1.15 2.14
N GLY A 20 17.24 -1.05 2.42
CA GLY A 20 18.31 -1.60 1.57
C GLY A 20 18.89 -0.61 0.55
N GLY A 21 19.81 -1.09 -0.29
CA GLY A 21 20.60 -0.25 -1.20
C GLY A 21 19.80 0.52 -2.25
N ASN A 22 18.63 0.00 -2.64
CA ASN A 22 17.75 0.60 -3.65
C ASN A 22 16.49 1.23 -3.02
N ALA A 23 16.49 1.49 -1.71
CA ALA A 23 15.32 1.97 -0.99
C ALA A 23 14.75 3.27 -1.57
N GLU A 24 15.62 4.24 -1.88
CA GLU A 24 15.20 5.53 -2.43
C GLU A 24 14.57 5.38 -3.81
N GLU A 25 15.17 4.58 -4.69
CA GLU A 25 14.67 4.34 -6.05
C GLU A 25 13.29 3.67 -6.02
N ASN A 26 13.16 2.58 -5.26
CA ASN A 26 11.91 1.85 -5.09
C ASN A 26 10.81 2.74 -4.49
N TRP A 27 11.17 3.59 -3.53
CA TRP A 27 10.25 4.55 -2.91
C TRP A 27 9.78 5.60 -3.91
N ARG A 28 10.69 6.18 -4.71
CA ARG A 28 10.35 7.17 -5.75
C ARG A 28 9.46 6.55 -6.83
N GLU A 29 9.76 5.34 -7.27
CA GLU A 29 8.94 4.62 -8.25
C GLU A 29 7.52 4.38 -7.70
N ALA A 30 7.40 3.91 -6.46
CA ALA A 30 6.11 3.68 -5.83
C ALA A 30 5.30 4.97 -5.71
N ILE A 31 5.93 6.08 -5.28
CA ILE A 31 5.28 7.39 -5.24
C ILE A 31 4.78 7.79 -6.61
N SER A 32 5.62 7.70 -7.64
CA SER A 32 5.25 8.08 -9.01
C SER A 32 4.04 7.31 -9.53
N LYS A 33 3.99 6.00 -9.27
CA LYS A 33 2.86 5.15 -9.66
C LYS A 33 1.55 5.54 -8.95
N HIS A 34 1.64 5.87 -7.66
CA HIS A 34 0.45 6.03 -6.80
C HIS A 34 0.03 7.49 -6.60
N SER A 35 0.85 8.47 -6.99
CA SER A 35 0.50 9.89 -6.93
C SER A 35 -0.45 10.30 -8.05
N ASN A 36 -0.34 9.66 -9.21
CA ASN A 36 -1.05 10.04 -10.43
C ASN A 36 -2.29 9.18 -10.72
N PHE A 37 -2.53 8.14 -9.94
CA PHE A 37 -3.61 7.20 -10.18
C PHE A 37 -4.61 7.20 -9.01
N ARG A 38 -5.89 7.45 -9.31
CA ARG A 38 -6.98 7.36 -8.34
C ARG A 38 -8.03 6.40 -8.88
N HIS A 39 -8.16 5.25 -8.24
CA HIS A 39 -9.16 4.25 -8.58
C HIS A 39 -9.60 3.53 -7.32
N PRO A 40 -10.88 3.18 -7.15
CA PRO A 40 -11.38 2.52 -5.93
C PRO A 40 -10.64 1.23 -5.57
N ASN A 41 -10.06 0.55 -6.57
CA ASN A 41 -9.34 -0.71 -6.38
C ASN A 41 -7.81 -0.56 -6.33
N ILE A 42 -7.29 0.67 -6.38
CA ILE A 42 -5.85 0.93 -6.20
C ILE A 42 -5.68 1.76 -4.95
N ILE A 43 -4.69 1.37 -4.15
CA ILE A 43 -4.42 2.07 -2.93
C ILE A 43 -3.99 3.52 -3.19
N GLN A 44 -4.62 4.45 -2.48
CA GLN A 44 -4.36 5.86 -2.64
C GLN A 44 -3.23 6.32 -1.72
N LEU A 45 -2.21 6.97 -2.29
CA LEU A 45 -1.15 7.60 -1.53
C LEU A 45 -1.71 8.76 -0.69
N PHE A 46 -1.51 8.71 0.61
CA PHE A 46 -1.88 9.78 1.55
C PHE A 46 -0.72 10.73 1.83
N GLY A 47 0.48 10.18 2.06
CA GLY A 47 1.64 10.95 2.48
C GLY A 47 2.95 10.22 2.28
N ILE A 48 4.05 10.93 2.46
CA ILE A 48 5.40 10.39 2.29
C ILE A 48 6.31 10.85 3.44
N SER A 49 7.20 9.97 3.87
CA SER A 49 8.30 10.33 4.77
C SER A 49 9.52 10.72 3.94
N ARG A 50 10.04 11.93 4.18
CA ARG A 50 11.30 12.42 3.60
C ARG A 50 12.45 12.39 4.61
N THR A 51 12.27 11.72 5.74
CA THR A 51 13.32 11.63 6.77
C THR A 51 14.56 10.95 6.17
N PRO A 52 15.79 11.50 6.34
CA PRO A 52 17.00 11.03 5.65
C PRO A 52 17.42 9.57 5.84
N LYS A 53 16.69 8.81 6.66
CA LYS A 53 16.97 7.39 6.96
C LYS A 53 15.76 6.48 6.77
N ILE A 54 14.58 7.03 6.48
CA ILE A 54 13.32 6.29 6.42
C ILE A 54 12.54 6.76 5.20
N HIS A 55 12.74 6.03 4.10
CA HIS A 55 11.88 6.13 2.93
C HIS A 55 10.59 5.38 3.24
N ALA A 56 9.50 6.12 3.40
CA ALA A 56 8.20 5.50 3.63
C ALA A 56 7.10 6.19 2.83
N ALA A 57 6.14 5.39 2.39
CA ALA A 57 4.90 5.83 1.78
C ALA A 57 3.75 5.44 2.70
N ILE A 58 2.88 6.42 2.97
CA ILE A 58 1.69 6.27 3.80
C ILE A 58 0.51 6.27 2.86
N PHE A 59 -0.36 5.29 3.01
CA PHE A 59 -1.49 5.07 2.14
C PHE A 59 -2.80 5.07 2.93
N HIS A 60 -3.87 5.51 2.27
CA HIS A 60 -5.21 5.39 2.80
C HIS A 60 -5.62 3.92 2.96
N ASP A 61 -6.42 3.69 3.98
CA ASP A 61 -6.97 2.39 4.35
C ASP A 61 -5.92 1.33 4.73
N GLU A 62 -6.40 0.31 5.43
CA GLU A 62 -5.59 -0.85 5.80
C GLU A 62 -5.53 -1.82 4.62
N LEU A 63 -4.31 -2.12 4.14
CA LEU A 63 -4.10 -3.18 3.17
C LEU A 63 -4.12 -4.52 3.88
N ILE A 64 -5.06 -5.36 3.46
CA ILE A 64 -5.07 -6.77 3.79
C ILE A 64 -4.23 -7.48 2.73
N PRO A 65 -3.12 -8.14 3.08
CA PRO A 65 -2.35 -8.95 2.15
C PRO A 65 -3.26 -9.93 1.41
N ALA A 66 -3.16 -9.99 0.08
CA ALA A 66 -3.99 -10.86 -0.74
C ALA A 66 -3.91 -12.33 -0.31
N ARG A 67 -2.74 -12.76 0.20
CA ARG A 67 -2.56 -14.08 0.82
C ARG A 67 -3.47 -14.31 2.03
N GLN A 68 -3.57 -13.34 2.92
CA GLN A 68 -4.46 -13.44 4.08
C GLN A 68 -5.93 -13.41 3.67
N MET A 69 -6.28 -12.68 2.62
CA MET A 69 -7.62 -12.78 2.03
C MET A 69 -7.88 -14.18 1.46
N ALA A 70 -6.88 -14.79 0.81
CA ALA A 70 -7.00 -16.14 0.24
C ALA A 70 -7.14 -17.25 1.28
N GLU A 71 -6.46 -17.08 2.42
CA GLU A 71 -6.51 -18.05 3.52
C GLU A 71 -7.78 -17.90 4.36
N LYS A 72 -8.37 -16.69 4.40
CA LYS A 72 -9.55 -16.38 5.22
C LYS A 72 -10.88 -16.50 4.48
N TYR A 73 -10.87 -16.35 3.16
CA TYR A 73 -12.06 -16.39 2.32
C TYR A 73 -11.85 -17.39 1.18
N ASP A 74 -12.85 -18.22 0.90
CA ASP A 74 -12.89 -18.99 -0.35
C ASP A 74 -12.93 -18.01 -1.52
N ILE A 75 -11.76 -17.75 -2.12
CA ILE A 75 -11.64 -16.84 -3.26
C ILE A 75 -12.47 -17.42 -4.38
N THR A 76 -13.58 -16.74 -4.71
CA THR A 76 -14.39 -17.15 -5.84
C THR A 76 -13.56 -17.12 -7.13
N PRO A 77 -13.87 -17.96 -8.13
CA PRO A 77 -13.17 -17.95 -9.41
C PRO A 77 -13.12 -16.57 -10.08
N ILE A 78 -14.15 -15.74 -9.85
CA ILE A 78 -14.21 -14.35 -10.34
C ILE A 78 -13.16 -13.47 -9.65
N CYS A 79 -13.03 -13.58 -8.32
CA CYS A 79 -11.98 -12.88 -7.58
C CYS A 79 -10.59 -13.34 -8.03
N ALA A 80 -10.39 -14.64 -8.29
CA ALA A 80 -9.12 -15.17 -8.77
C ALA A 80 -8.73 -14.63 -10.16
N VAL A 81 -9.69 -14.50 -11.08
CA VAL A 81 -9.48 -13.86 -12.39
C VAL A 81 -9.17 -12.38 -12.22
N TYR A 82 -9.90 -11.68 -11.34
CA TYR A 82 -9.67 -10.27 -11.05
C TYR A 82 -8.24 -10.03 -10.52
N PHE A 83 -7.79 -10.81 -9.54
CA PHE A 83 -6.42 -10.75 -9.00
C PHE A 83 -5.34 -11.07 -10.05
N ARG A 84 -5.65 -11.85 -11.09
CA ARG A 84 -4.70 -12.22 -12.15
C ARG A 84 -4.62 -11.20 -13.30
N HIS A 85 -5.61 -10.31 -13.42
CA HIS A 85 -5.67 -9.34 -14.53
C HIS A 85 -5.48 -7.89 -14.09
N PHE A 86 -5.76 -7.55 -12.83
CA PHE A 86 -5.79 -6.17 -12.36
C PHE A 86 -4.80 -5.86 -11.21
N LEU A 87 -4.04 -6.85 -10.76
CA LEU A 87 -2.92 -6.73 -9.81
C LEU A 87 -1.67 -7.38 -10.39
#